data_AF-X0UXB4-F1
#
_entry.id   AF-X0UXB4-F1
#
_cell.length_a   1.000
_cell.length_b   1.000
_cell.length_c   1.000
_cell.angle_alpha   90.00
_cell.angle_beta   90.00
_cell.angle_gamma   90.00
#
_symmetry.space_group_name_H-M   'P 1'
#
loop_
_entity.id
_entity.type
_entity.pdbx_description
1 polymer ?
#
loop_
_entity_poly.entity_id
_entity_poly.type
_entity_poly.pdbx_seq_one_letter_code
_entity_poly.pdbx_strand_id
1 'polypeptide(L)'
;MTKNIPGKNGTDAHQFIFKYMRKDTSADMSVSGIVSAQTFTYTCPVGVYATISRTNWHALATGIVGGGFLSLAELANGVTIASYDTDGVTVLKDYCDGIAITKHADLSLLAGVDQVVVDAVANQPDTWASRWTLAKAGDDVRLWPGQSIGITVRDDLTAIPHFQVMIQGIERNILSDE
;
A
#
# COMPACT_ATOMS: atom_id res chain seq x y z
N MET A 1 -48.01 -0.41 -18.15
CA MET A 1 -47.82 -0.90 -16.77
C MET A 1 -46.33 -0.95 -16.47
N THR A 2 -45.80 0.13 -15.92
CA THR A 2 -44.41 0.24 -15.47
C THR A 2 -44.38 -0.15 -14.00
N LYS A 3 -43.70 -1.26 -13.69
CA LYS A 3 -43.58 -1.77 -12.32
C LYS A 3 -42.52 -0.93 -11.60
N ASN A 4 -42.97 -0.08 -10.69
CA ASN A 4 -42.09 0.65 -9.78
C ASN A 4 -41.29 -0.34 -8.92
N ILE A 5 -39.96 -0.28 -9.03
CA ILE A 5 -39.04 -0.92 -8.09
C ILE A 5 -38.79 0.12 -6.98
N PRO A 6 -39.23 -0.12 -5.73
CA PRO A 6 -39.02 0.83 -4.64
C PRO A 6 -37.54 0.86 -4.24
N GLY A 7 -36.99 2.06 -4.04
CA GLY A 7 -35.73 2.24 -3.30
C GLY A 7 -34.49 2.66 -4.11
N LYS A 8 -34.62 3.10 -5.36
CA LYS A 8 -33.50 3.70 -6.10
C LYS A 8 -33.34 5.20 -5.77
N ASN A 9 -33.13 5.51 -4.49
CA ASN A 9 -32.63 6.83 -4.11
C ASN A 9 -31.15 6.86 -4.47
N GLY A 10 -30.84 7.69 -5.47
CA GLY A 10 -29.57 7.75 -6.19
C GLY A 10 -28.42 8.31 -5.37
N THR A 11 -28.01 7.60 -4.33
CA THR A 11 -26.78 7.87 -3.57
C THR A 11 -25.93 6.63 -3.32
N ASP A 12 -26.45 5.41 -3.49
CA ASP A 12 -25.77 4.22 -2.97
C ASP A 12 -24.94 3.44 -4.01
N ALA A 13 -25.19 3.62 -5.30
CA ALA A 13 -24.38 2.96 -6.34
C ALA A 13 -23.01 3.62 -6.55
N HIS A 14 -22.83 4.84 -6.04
CA HIS A 14 -21.59 5.62 -6.16
C HIS A 14 -20.80 5.65 -4.84
N GLN A 15 -21.24 4.95 -3.79
CA GLN A 15 -20.43 4.76 -2.58
C GLN A 15 -19.49 3.55 -2.66
N PHE A 16 -19.45 2.86 -3.81
CA PHE A 16 -18.33 1.97 -4.19
C PHE A 16 -17.07 2.74 -4.62
N ILE A 17 -17.03 4.06 -4.39
CA ILE A 17 -15.80 4.85 -4.51
C ILE A 17 -14.85 4.39 -3.42
N PHE A 18 -13.88 3.57 -3.84
CA PHE A 18 -12.55 3.42 -3.26
C PHE A 18 -12.45 3.98 -1.84
N LYS A 19 -12.85 3.17 -0.84
CA LYS A 19 -12.44 3.41 0.54
C LYS A 19 -10.92 3.20 0.54
N TYR A 20 -10.17 4.25 0.22
CA TYR A 20 -8.79 4.36 0.67
C TYR A 20 -8.87 4.03 2.15
N MET A 21 -8.23 2.95 2.60
CA MET A 21 -8.23 2.65 4.01
C MET A 21 -7.27 3.62 4.69
N ARG A 22 -7.66 4.90 4.71
CA ARG A 22 -7.19 5.90 5.64
C ARG A 22 -7.81 5.51 6.96
N LYS A 23 -7.03 4.85 7.81
CA LYS A 23 -7.25 5.01 9.24
C LYS A 23 -6.91 6.48 9.52
N ASP A 24 -7.79 7.22 10.18
CA ASP A 24 -7.53 8.63 10.58
C ASP A 24 -6.29 8.78 11.50
N THR A 25 -5.64 7.67 11.85
CA THR A 25 -4.36 7.60 12.58
C THR A 25 -3.24 6.91 11.80
N SER A 26 -3.47 6.45 10.56
CA SER A 26 -2.41 5.98 9.67
C SER A 26 -1.67 7.22 9.24
N ALA A 27 -0.54 7.51 9.88
CA ALA A 27 0.33 8.61 9.49
C ALA A 27 0.44 8.63 7.96
N ASP A 28 -0.06 9.70 7.34
CA ASP A 28 0.38 10.01 5.98
C ASP A 28 1.90 9.88 6.02
N MET A 29 2.46 9.15 5.07
CA MET A 29 3.89 9.09 4.90
C MET A 29 4.36 10.47 4.40
N SER A 30 4.39 11.43 5.30
CA SER A 30 5.33 12.53 5.19
C SER A 30 6.65 11.93 5.66
N VAL A 31 7.64 11.96 4.78
CA VAL A 31 9.04 11.62 5.06
C VAL A 31 9.40 12.12 6.45
N SER A 32 9.43 11.19 7.40
CA SER A 32 9.78 11.49 8.77
C SER A 32 11.29 11.46 8.80
N GLY A 33 11.90 12.56 9.25
CA GLY A 33 13.36 12.73 9.27
C GLY A 33 14.09 11.86 10.30
N ILE A 34 13.53 10.69 10.61
CA ILE A 34 13.97 9.77 11.64
C ILE A 34 14.74 8.64 10.95
N VAL A 35 16.00 8.48 11.36
CA VAL A 35 17.00 7.52 10.88
C VAL A 35 16.70 6.06 11.29
N SER A 36 15.45 5.72 11.62
CA SER A 36 15.03 4.39 12.08
C SER A 36 13.99 3.78 11.13
N ALA A 37 13.93 2.45 11.10
CA ALA A 37 12.94 1.74 10.33
C ALA A 37 11.50 2.21 10.65
N GLN A 38 10.69 2.41 9.61
CA GLN A 38 9.30 2.84 9.72
C GLN A 38 8.40 1.81 9.06
N THR A 39 7.43 1.33 9.82
CA THR A 39 6.42 0.39 9.34
C THR A 39 5.09 1.09 9.17
N PHE A 40 4.54 0.99 7.97
CA PHE A 40 3.19 1.42 7.62
C PHE A 40 2.26 0.24 7.77
N THR A 41 1.41 0.27 8.79
CA THR A 41 0.56 -0.87 9.14
C THR A 41 -0.91 -0.52 8.98
N TYR A 42 -1.63 -1.36 8.23
CA TYR A 42 -3.08 -1.47 8.36
C TYR A 42 -3.40 -2.68 9.24
N THR A 43 -4.08 -2.43 10.36
CA THR A 43 -4.59 -3.47 11.26
C THR A 43 -6.09 -3.62 11.03
N CYS A 44 -6.54 -4.84 10.77
CA CYS A 44 -7.95 -5.15 10.58
C CYS A 44 -8.74 -4.85 11.86
N PRO A 45 -9.78 -4.00 11.81
CA PRO A 45 -10.59 -3.69 12.98
C PRO A 45 -11.32 -4.90 13.56
N VAL A 46 -11.74 -4.80 14.82
CA VAL A 46 -12.60 -5.79 15.47
C VAL A 46 -13.98 -5.80 14.79
N GLY A 47 -14.57 -6.99 14.63
CA GLY A 47 -15.92 -7.17 14.09
C GLY A 47 -16.02 -7.22 12.56
N VAL A 48 -14.91 -7.03 11.85
CA VAL A 48 -14.83 -7.13 10.39
C VAL A 48 -13.69 -8.05 9.95
N TYR A 49 -13.80 -8.62 8.75
CA TYR A 49 -12.64 -9.10 8.01
C TYR A 49 -12.33 -8.12 6.88
N ALA A 50 -11.05 -7.94 6.59
CA ALA A 50 -10.59 -7.08 5.51
C ALA A 50 -10.04 -7.94 4.36
N THR A 51 -10.32 -7.53 3.12
CA THR A 51 -9.70 -8.08 1.92
C THR A 51 -8.90 -6.98 1.25
N ILE A 52 -7.57 -7.12 1.24
CA ILE A 52 -6.67 -6.14 0.62
C ILE A 52 -6.42 -6.55 -0.82
N SER A 53 -6.76 -5.64 -1.72
CA SER A 53 -6.69 -5.86 -3.17
C SER A 53 -5.40 -5.30 -3.78
N ARG A 54 -4.91 -4.16 -3.26
CA ARG A 54 -3.76 -3.44 -3.83
C ARG A 54 -3.00 -2.62 -2.79
N THR A 55 -1.73 -2.36 -3.11
CA THR A 55 -0.98 -1.24 -2.53
C THR A 55 -0.62 -0.25 -3.64
N ASN A 56 -0.77 1.03 -3.35
CA ASN A 56 -0.46 2.12 -4.29
C ASN A 56 0.63 2.98 -3.66
N TRP A 57 1.70 3.20 -4.40
CA TRP A 57 2.89 3.90 -3.97
C TRP A 57 3.06 5.12 -4.87
N HIS A 58 3.46 6.23 -4.28
CA HIS A 58 3.62 7.51 -4.96
C HIS A 58 4.82 8.24 -4.40
N ALA A 59 5.63 8.84 -5.26
CA ALA A 59 6.76 9.65 -4.85
C ALA A 59 6.95 10.85 -5.78
N LEU A 60 7.47 11.94 -5.21
CA LEU A 60 8.02 13.07 -5.96
C LEU A 60 9.49 13.22 -5.57
N ALA A 61 10.37 13.11 -6.56
CA ALA A 61 11.82 13.18 -6.35
C ALA A 61 12.52 13.64 -7.65
N THR A 62 13.76 14.09 -7.60
CA THR A 62 14.50 14.51 -8.81
C THR A 62 15.57 13.49 -9.18
N GLY A 63 15.63 13.10 -10.46
CA GLY A 63 16.62 12.18 -10.98
C GLY A 63 16.27 10.72 -10.67
N ILE A 64 15.01 10.32 -10.83
CA ILE A 64 14.59 8.94 -10.59
C ILE A 64 15.22 8.03 -11.65
N VAL A 65 16.11 7.12 -11.21
CA VAL A 65 16.80 6.18 -12.09
C VAL A 65 16.65 4.75 -11.58
N GLY A 66 16.42 3.79 -12.48
CA GLY A 66 16.08 2.41 -12.10
C GLY A 66 17.12 1.70 -11.22
N GLY A 67 18.38 2.14 -11.24
CA GLY A 67 19.47 1.60 -10.42
C GLY A 67 19.48 2.07 -8.96
N GLY A 68 18.51 2.86 -8.53
CA GLY A 68 18.42 3.39 -7.16
C GLY A 68 17.03 3.29 -6.56
N PHE A 69 16.87 3.71 -5.31
CA PHE A 69 15.54 3.83 -4.70
C PHE A 69 15.04 5.26 -4.88
N LEU A 70 14.15 5.47 -5.85
CA LEU A 70 13.72 6.79 -6.31
C LEU A 70 14.93 7.64 -6.74
N SER A 71 15.19 8.78 -6.10
CA SER A 71 16.36 9.64 -6.35
C SER A 71 17.59 9.28 -5.51
N LEU A 72 17.51 8.26 -4.66
CA LEU A 72 18.63 7.81 -3.83
C LEU A 72 19.43 6.71 -4.52
N ALA A 73 20.63 6.44 -4.01
CA ALA A 73 21.31 5.18 -4.27
C ALA A 73 20.47 3.98 -3.78
N GLU A 74 20.90 2.76 -4.09
CA GLU A 74 20.28 1.55 -3.50
C GLU A 74 20.29 1.67 -1.96
N LEU A 75 19.16 1.33 -1.35
CA LEU A 75 19.02 1.31 0.09
C LEU A 75 19.90 0.22 0.69
N ALA A 76 20.53 0.50 1.84
CA ALA A 76 21.43 -0.46 2.48
C ALA A 76 20.66 -1.62 3.12
N ASN A 77 19.48 -1.36 3.69
CA ASN A 77 18.64 -2.37 4.33
C ASN A 77 17.44 -2.76 3.46
N GLY A 78 16.82 -1.80 2.79
CA GLY A 78 15.70 -1.96 1.87
C GLY A 78 14.32 -1.89 2.53
N VAL A 79 13.31 -2.14 1.69
CA VAL A 79 11.90 -2.18 2.07
C VAL A 79 11.43 -3.63 2.13
N THR A 80 10.62 -3.98 3.13
CA THR A 80 9.96 -5.29 3.25
C THR A 80 8.45 -5.14 3.33
N ILE A 81 7.73 -6.16 2.89
CA ILE A 81 6.27 -6.19 2.94
C ILE A 81 5.84 -7.53 3.52
N ALA A 82 5.04 -7.50 4.58
CA ALA A 82 4.59 -8.70 5.27
C ALA A 82 3.18 -8.51 5.86
N SER A 83 2.47 -9.62 6.07
CA SER A 83 1.30 -9.65 6.95
C SER A 83 1.61 -10.34 8.25
N TYR A 84 1.02 -9.84 9.34
CA TYR A 84 1.30 -10.27 10.71
C TYR A 84 0.03 -10.77 11.39
N ASP A 85 0.20 -11.71 12.30
CA ASP A 85 -0.87 -12.20 13.15
C ASP A 85 -1.24 -11.17 14.23
N THR A 86 -2.21 -11.52 15.07
CA THR A 86 -2.77 -10.66 16.11
C THR A 86 -1.77 -10.23 17.20
N ASP A 87 -0.63 -10.90 17.31
CA ASP A 87 0.47 -10.52 18.21
C ASP A 87 1.35 -9.39 17.64
N GLY A 88 1.18 -9.04 16.36
CA GLY A 88 1.94 -8.02 15.66
C GLY A 88 3.40 -8.40 15.35
N VAL A 89 3.82 -9.64 15.60
CA VAL A 89 5.22 -10.10 15.42
C VAL A 89 5.29 -11.36 14.55
N THR A 90 4.33 -12.28 14.72
CA THR A 90 4.29 -13.51 13.93
C THR A 90 3.96 -13.19 12.47
N VAL A 91 4.88 -13.48 11.56
CA VAL A 91 4.69 -13.27 10.12
C VAL A 91 3.81 -14.38 9.55
N LEU A 92 2.64 -14.00 9.03
CA LEU A 92 1.73 -14.91 8.32
C LEU A 92 2.18 -15.13 6.86
N LYS A 93 2.68 -14.06 6.22
CA LYS A 93 3.20 -14.09 4.86
C LYS A 93 4.23 -13.00 4.67
N ASP A 94 5.41 -13.40 4.20
CA ASP A 94 6.40 -12.50 3.64
C ASP A 94 6.16 -12.40 2.13
N TYR A 95 6.00 -11.19 1.62
CA TYR A 95 5.77 -10.97 0.19
C TYR A 95 7.05 -10.67 -0.58
N CYS A 96 8.15 -10.46 0.12
CA CYS A 96 9.45 -10.20 -0.44
C CYS A 96 10.31 -11.48 -0.53
N ASP A 97 9.81 -12.63 -0.06
CA ASP A 97 10.52 -13.92 -0.02
C ASP A 97 11.93 -13.81 0.62
N GLY A 98 12.05 -13.02 1.70
CA GLY A 98 13.30 -12.74 2.39
C GLY A 98 14.25 -11.77 1.68
N ILE A 99 13.91 -11.30 0.47
CA ILE A 99 14.73 -10.38 -0.34
C ILE A 99 14.15 -8.97 -0.25
N ALA A 100 14.85 -8.10 0.48
CA ALA A 100 14.43 -6.70 0.59
C ALA A 100 14.48 -5.97 -0.76
N ILE A 101 13.54 -5.05 -0.95
CA ILE A 101 13.51 -4.14 -2.10
C ILE A 101 14.51 -3.01 -1.81
N THR A 102 15.65 -2.99 -2.49
CA THR A 102 16.70 -1.98 -2.25
C THR A 102 16.71 -0.89 -3.31
N LYS A 103 16.13 -1.14 -4.49
CA LYS A 103 15.84 -0.14 -5.52
C LYS A 103 14.38 -0.24 -5.95
N HIS A 104 13.84 0.86 -6.47
CA HIS A 104 12.43 0.89 -6.86
C HIS A 104 12.12 -0.07 -8.04
N ALA A 105 13.13 -0.41 -8.85
CA ALA A 105 13.00 -1.43 -9.89
C ALA A 105 12.79 -2.85 -9.31
N ASP A 106 13.24 -3.15 -8.08
CA ASP A 106 13.07 -4.47 -7.46
C ASP A 106 11.60 -4.78 -7.15
N LEU A 107 10.74 -3.76 -7.06
CA LEU A 107 9.30 -3.98 -6.96
C LEU A 107 8.75 -4.77 -8.17
N SER A 108 9.41 -4.72 -9.33
CA SER A 108 9.03 -5.54 -10.49
C SER A 108 9.20 -7.05 -10.27
N LEU A 109 9.95 -7.46 -9.22
CA LEU A 109 10.03 -8.86 -8.79
C LEU A 109 8.72 -9.37 -8.18
N LEU A 110 7.87 -8.45 -7.69
CA LEU A 110 6.55 -8.79 -7.19
C LEU A 110 5.57 -8.99 -8.35
N ALA A 111 4.76 -10.05 -8.26
CA ALA A 111 3.74 -10.32 -9.27
C ALA A 111 2.67 -9.21 -9.32
N GLY A 112 2.32 -8.77 -10.53
CA GLY A 112 1.23 -7.82 -10.74
C GLY A 112 1.54 -6.37 -10.37
N VAL A 113 2.82 -6.00 -10.43
CA VAL A 113 3.28 -4.62 -10.28
C VAL A 113 3.24 -3.88 -11.62
N ASP A 114 2.65 -2.69 -11.59
CA ASP A 114 2.68 -1.72 -12.68
C ASP A 114 3.42 -0.47 -12.17
N GLN A 115 4.47 -0.05 -12.87
CA GLN A 115 5.26 1.13 -12.51
C GLN A 115 5.22 2.18 -13.61
N VAL A 116 5.17 3.44 -13.21
CA VAL A 116 5.27 4.58 -14.10
C VAL A 116 6.23 5.59 -13.47
N VAL A 117 7.22 6.00 -14.25
CA VAL A 117 8.05 7.19 -13.98
C VAL A 117 7.66 8.22 -15.02
N VAL A 118 7.33 9.43 -14.58
CA VAL A 118 7.12 10.58 -15.44
C VAL A 118 8.21 11.58 -15.13
N ASP A 119 9.12 11.73 -16.09
CA ASP A 119 10.20 12.70 -16.02
C ASP A 119 9.61 14.11 -15.94
N ALA A 120 10.20 14.92 -15.08
CA ALA A 120 9.80 16.31 -14.94
C ALA A 120 10.06 17.12 -16.20
N VAL A 121 9.15 18.06 -16.48
CA VAL A 121 9.46 19.20 -17.33
C VAL A 121 10.11 20.29 -16.46
N ALA A 122 11.11 20.98 -17.00
CA ALA A 122 11.99 21.96 -16.33
C ALA A 122 11.47 22.56 -15.00
N ASN A 123 12.28 22.47 -13.95
CA ASN A 123 12.02 22.97 -12.58
C ASN A 123 10.87 22.28 -11.82
N GLN A 124 10.54 21.03 -12.16
CA GLN A 124 9.62 20.19 -11.38
C GLN A 124 10.34 18.90 -10.92
N PRO A 125 9.87 18.23 -9.85
CA PRO A 125 10.32 16.89 -9.51
C PRO A 125 9.70 15.84 -10.44
N ASP A 126 10.42 14.74 -10.67
CA ASP A 126 9.90 13.57 -11.35
C ASP A 126 8.80 12.93 -10.48
N THR A 127 7.81 12.35 -11.14
CA THR A 127 6.74 11.61 -10.47
C THR A 127 6.95 10.13 -10.66
N TRP A 128 6.97 9.38 -9.56
CA TRP A 128 6.94 7.92 -9.60
C TRP A 128 5.66 7.40 -8.97
N ALA A 129 5.01 6.48 -9.66
CA ALA A 129 3.87 5.76 -9.16
C ALA A 129 4.07 4.26 -9.37
N SER A 130 3.78 3.47 -8.34
CA SER A 130 3.78 2.02 -8.43
C SER A 130 2.48 1.47 -7.86
N ARG A 131 1.85 0.58 -8.61
CA ARG A 131 0.66 -0.14 -8.19
C ARG A 131 1.01 -1.61 -8.11
N TRP A 132 0.87 -2.19 -6.94
CA TRP A 132 0.99 -3.63 -6.77
C TRP A 132 -0.40 -4.24 -6.53
N THR A 133 -0.85 -5.08 -7.46
CA THR A 133 -2.14 -5.79 -7.36
C THR A 133 -1.95 -7.16 -6.72
N LEU A 134 -2.30 -7.27 -5.44
CA LEU A 134 -2.12 -8.47 -4.63
C LEU A 134 -2.89 -9.68 -5.17
N ALA A 135 -4.09 -9.47 -5.72
CA ALA A 135 -4.88 -10.52 -6.38
C ALA A 135 -4.11 -11.24 -7.50
N LYS A 136 -3.22 -10.52 -8.21
CA LYS A 136 -2.39 -11.10 -9.27
C LYS A 136 -1.23 -11.94 -8.72
N ALA A 137 -0.92 -11.82 -7.43
CA ALA A 137 0.07 -12.62 -6.72
C ALA A 137 -0.49 -13.96 -6.18
N GLY A 138 -1.71 -14.33 -6.58
CA GLY A 138 -2.27 -15.67 -6.42
C GLY A 138 -3.46 -15.76 -5.46
N ASP A 139 -3.55 -14.89 -4.46
CA ASP A 139 -4.73 -14.78 -3.59
C ASP A 139 -4.86 -13.36 -3.03
N ASP A 140 -6.08 -12.93 -2.74
CA ASP A 140 -6.31 -11.68 -2.05
C ASP A 140 -5.77 -11.78 -0.61
N VAL A 141 -5.22 -10.69 -0.06
CA VAL A 141 -4.79 -10.71 1.34
C VAL A 141 -6.02 -10.56 2.22
N ARG A 142 -6.46 -11.66 2.82
CA ARG A 142 -7.51 -11.65 3.83
C ARG A 142 -6.89 -11.45 5.21
N LEU A 143 -7.38 -10.46 5.94
CA LEU A 143 -7.01 -10.19 7.32
C LEU A 143 -8.23 -10.41 8.22
N TRP A 144 -8.04 -11.18 9.28
CA TRP A 144 -8.98 -11.33 10.38
C TRP A 144 -8.80 -10.20 11.42
N PRO A 145 -9.79 -9.96 12.30
CA PRO A 145 -9.67 -8.98 13.38
C PRO A 145 -8.32 -9.05 14.12
N GLY A 146 -7.63 -7.92 14.21
CA GLY A 146 -6.33 -7.80 14.87
C GLY A 146 -5.12 -8.18 14.02
N GLN A 147 -5.30 -8.91 12.91
CA GLN A 147 -4.21 -9.17 11.95
C GLN A 147 -3.89 -7.89 11.17
N SER A 148 -2.70 -7.85 10.59
CA SER A 148 -2.25 -6.65 9.89
C SER A 148 -1.44 -6.93 8.64
N ILE A 149 -1.35 -5.93 7.76
CA ILE A 149 -0.37 -5.87 6.68
C ILE A 149 0.52 -4.65 6.91
N GLY A 150 1.83 -4.85 6.80
CA GLY A 150 2.85 -3.85 7.06
C GLY A 150 3.81 -3.69 5.88
N ILE A 151 4.17 -2.45 5.58
CA ILE A 151 5.24 -2.09 4.65
C ILE A 151 6.31 -1.39 5.46
N THR A 152 7.48 -2.01 5.59
CA THR A 152 8.56 -1.50 6.44
C THR A 152 9.70 -0.98 5.61
N VAL A 153 9.95 0.32 5.69
CA VAL A 153 11.16 0.95 5.15
C VAL A 153 12.22 0.90 6.24
N ARG A 154 13.40 0.34 5.97
CA ARG A 154 14.47 0.15 6.98
C ARG A 154 15.65 1.10 6.82
N ASP A 155 15.49 2.16 6.03
CA ASP A 155 16.51 3.17 5.75
C ASP A 155 15.93 4.58 5.83
N ASP A 156 16.84 5.56 5.84
CA ASP A 156 16.50 6.97 5.84
C ASP A 156 16.04 7.44 4.44
N LEU A 157 14.84 8.00 4.38
CA LEU A 157 14.26 8.58 3.17
C LEU A 157 14.18 10.13 3.23
N THR A 158 14.83 10.79 4.20
CA THR A 158 14.84 12.26 4.37
C THR A 158 15.07 13.06 3.10
N ALA A 159 15.91 12.53 2.21
CA ALA A 159 16.28 13.18 0.96
C ALA A 159 15.23 13.02 -0.16
N ILE A 160 14.14 12.28 0.08
CA ILE A 160 12.99 12.17 -0.84
C ILE A 160 11.92 13.18 -0.40
N PRO A 161 11.58 14.19 -1.23
CA PRO A 161 10.62 15.24 -0.86
C PRO A 161 9.21 14.73 -0.52
N HIS A 162 8.76 13.68 -1.22
CA HIS A 162 7.45 13.10 -1.02
C HIS A 162 7.50 11.60 -1.32
N PHE A 163 6.98 10.79 -0.40
CA PHE A 163 6.87 9.35 -0.56
C PHE A 163 5.67 8.83 0.22
N GLN A 164 4.66 8.30 -0.47
CA GLN A 164 3.41 7.84 0.10
C GLN A 164 3.07 6.42 -0.35
N VAL A 165 2.58 5.61 0.60
CA VAL A 165 2.02 4.29 0.33
C VAL A 165 0.61 4.20 0.91
N MET A 166 -0.28 3.62 0.11
CA MET A 166 -1.71 3.52 0.39
C MET A 166 -2.17 2.08 0.21
N ILE A 167 -3.02 1.63 1.12
CA ILE A 167 -3.63 0.31 1.07
C ILE A 167 -5.08 0.43 0.58
N GLN A 168 -5.45 -0.43 -0.37
CA GLN A 168 -6.78 -0.45 -0.98
C GLN A 168 -7.43 -1.82 -0.82
N GLY A 169 -8.63 -1.85 -0.26
CA GLY A 169 -9.37 -3.08 0.02
C GLY A 169 -10.84 -2.85 0.36
N ILE A 170 -11.47 -3.89 0.88
CA ILE A 170 -12.86 -3.88 1.35
C ILE A 170 -12.91 -4.49 2.76
N GLU A 171 -13.64 -3.84 3.67
CA GLU A 171 -13.99 -4.39 4.98
C GLU A 171 -15.40 -4.96 4.92
N ARG A 172 -15.62 -6.13 5.54
CA ARG A 172 -16.92 -6.79 5.60
C ARG A 172 -17.22 -7.22 7.03
N ASN A 173 -18.46 -7.01 7.46
CA ASN A 173 -18.90 -7.42 8.80
C ASN A 173 -18.87 -8.95 8.92
N ILE A 174 -18.36 -9.43 10.06
CA ILE A 174 -18.33 -10.87 10.34
C ILE A 174 -19.74 -11.41 10.64
N LEU A 175 -20.66 -10.53 11.09
CA LEU A 175 -22.01 -10.90 11.53
C LEU A 175 -23.09 -10.80 10.45
N SER A 176 -22.74 -10.57 9.18
CA SER A 176 -23.73 -10.43 8.08
C SER A 176 -23.76 -11.59 7.08
N ASP A 177 -22.99 -12.66 7.33
CA ASP A 177 -22.88 -13.82 6.44
C ASP A 177 -23.64 -15.07 6.97
N GLU A 178 -24.58 -14.88 7.92
CA GLU A 178 -25.65 -15.86 8.27
C GLU A 178 -26.99 -15.43 7.66
#